data_AF-M8AAQ7-F1
#
_entry.id   AF-M8AAQ7-F1
#
_cell.length_a   1.000
_cell.length_b   1.000
_cell.length_c   1.000
_cell.angle_alpha   90.00
_cell.angle_beta   90.00
_cell.angle_gamma   90.00
#
_symmetry.space_group_name_H-M   'P 1'
#
loop_
_entity.id
_entity.type
_entity.pdbx_description
1 polymer ?
#
loop_
_entity_poly.entity_id
_entity_poly.type
_entity_poly.pdbx_seq_one_letter_code
_entity_poly.pdbx_strand_id
1 'polypeptide(L)'
;MKKLNGVCLNHHLLKQVYDDNEWVTELIGRGFILGFQVCHSIVDGFGMIQFIKSIGDLARGEVQPAVLPVWERHILMARTPPRITDIDPAYTPVLTGSEHDANRIVNDVMLSTAVESMVHKYLLFSPREITHLRGYIVPSLLTKPATAFELLTAVMWRCRTIALGYEVDTKVRLIFTINARGRWKRDLPIPRGYYGNALVYTIAETMVGDLCGKPLGHIVELIRKAKTDMSLERMRSMVDMMALLRGRPTLPAQQVYWVTDNSHIEGDIVDFGWAEWVGGGMPVPKLSSFHTRCKDVHGEESITVSVLLPRSVMDKFASEIASWLNKDNGGNYFTPSSL
;
A
#
# COMPACT_ATOMS: atom_id res chain seq x y z
N MET A 1 -23.23 -10.69 -27.06
CA MET A 1 -22.81 -9.41 -26.46
C MET A 1 -21.30 -9.43 -26.29
N LYS A 2 -20.58 -8.45 -26.85
CA LYS A 2 -19.12 -8.32 -26.65
C LYS A 2 -18.91 -7.55 -25.33
N LYS A 3 -18.13 -8.13 -24.40
CA LYS A 3 -17.79 -7.50 -23.11
C LYS A 3 -16.95 -6.23 -23.36
N LEU A 4 -17.19 -5.19 -22.56
CA LEU A 4 -16.46 -3.91 -22.58
C LEU A 4 -15.30 -3.97 -21.57
N ASN A 5 -14.14 -3.37 -21.88
CA ASN A 5 -13.00 -3.32 -20.95
C ASN A 5 -13.07 -2.04 -20.11
N GLY A 6 -13.28 -2.14 -18.80
CA GLY A 6 -13.28 -1.00 -17.87
C GLY A 6 -11.97 -0.92 -17.08
N VAL A 7 -11.33 0.26 -17.07
CA VAL A 7 -10.10 0.53 -16.29
C VAL A 7 -10.46 1.44 -15.12
N CYS A 8 -10.28 1.02 -13.87
CA CYS A 8 -10.59 1.87 -12.71
C CYS A 8 -9.37 2.72 -12.32
N LEU A 9 -9.13 3.82 -13.02
CA LEU A 9 -8.10 4.80 -12.63
C LEU A 9 -8.73 5.87 -11.74
N ASN A 10 -8.06 6.12 -10.62
CA ASN A 10 -8.24 7.39 -9.93
C ASN A 10 -7.39 8.45 -10.71
N HIS A 11 -7.65 9.76 -10.59
CA HIS A 11 -7.19 10.92 -11.41
C HIS A 11 -5.73 11.53 -11.28
N HIS A 12 -4.91 11.59 -12.37
CA HIS A 12 -3.91 12.68 -12.63
C HIS A 12 -3.32 12.83 -14.05
N LEU A 13 -3.75 12.09 -15.09
CA LEU A 13 -3.15 12.22 -16.44
C LEU A 13 -4.03 12.88 -17.52
N LEU A 14 -5.20 13.40 -17.16
CA LEU A 14 -6.16 13.93 -18.13
C LEU A 14 -6.43 15.43 -17.97
N LYS A 15 -5.40 16.20 -17.59
CA LYS A 15 -5.51 17.66 -17.39
C LYS A 15 -5.75 18.50 -18.67
N GLN A 16 -6.06 17.87 -19.81
CA GLN A 16 -6.35 18.58 -21.06
C GLN A 16 -7.78 18.42 -21.57
N VAL A 17 -8.65 17.66 -20.90
CA VAL A 17 -10.06 17.55 -21.30
C VAL A 17 -10.94 17.37 -20.05
N TYR A 18 -11.35 18.45 -19.35
CA TYR A 18 -12.35 18.30 -18.28
C TYR A 18 -13.29 19.49 -18.11
N ASP A 19 -14.56 19.13 -17.93
CA ASP A 19 -15.60 19.80 -17.16
C ASP A 19 -15.70 19.03 -15.81
N ASP A 20 -15.82 19.73 -14.68
CA ASP A 20 -15.44 19.29 -13.32
C ASP A 20 -16.36 18.25 -12.60
N ASN A 21 -17.21 17.49 -13.29
CA ASN A 21 -18.24 16.66 -12.61
C ASN A 21 -18.42 15.21 -13.10
N GLU A 22 -17.57 14.68 -13.97
CA GLU A 22 -17.77 13.33 -14.53
C GLU A 22 -16.94 12.25 -13.82
N TRP A 23 -17.62 11.37 -13.07
CA TRP A 23 -17.01 10.18 -12.41
C TRP A 23 -16.74 9.03 -13.38
N VAL A 24 -17.22 9.17 -14.61
CA VAL A 24 -17.07 8.19 -15.69
C VAL A 24 -16.41 8.89 -16.86
N THR A 25 -15.34 8.33 -17.40
CA THR A 25 -14.69 8.84 -18.62
C THR A 25 -14.69 7.75 -19.68
N GLU A 26 -15.38 7.96 -20.79
CA GLU A 26 -15.37 7.02 -21.91
C GLU A 26 -14.08 7.15 -22.73
N LEU A 27 -13.50 6.01 -23.08
CA LEU A 27 -12.28 5.93 -23.88
C LEU A 27 -12.61 5.58 -25.33
N ILE A 28 -11.75 6.04 -26.25
CA ILE A 28 -11.77 5.58 -27.64
C ILE A 28 -11.61 4.06 -27.65
N GLY A 29 -12.51 3.36 -28.36
CA GLY A 29 -12.50 1.89 -28.39
C GLY A 29 -13.43 1.22 -27.38
N ARG A 30 -14.40 1.97 -26.82
CA ARG A 30 -15.46 1.48 -25.91
C ARG A 30 -14.96 1.02 -24.54
N GLY A 31 -13.78 1.46 -24.13
CA GLY A 31 -13.37 1.36 -22.74
C GLY A 31 -13.98 2.49 -21.92
N PHE A 32 -13.94 2.40 -20.60
CA PHE A 32 -14.28 3.51 -19.72
C PHE A 32 -13.47 3.48 -18.44
N ILE A 33 -13.35 4.65 -17.81
CA ILE A 33 -12.71 4.85 -16.52
C ILE A 33 -13.75 5.23 -15.48
N LEU A 34 -13.66 4.64 -14.29
CA LEU A 34 -14.41 5.07 -13.12
C LEU A 34 -13.48 5.75 -12.12
N GLY A 35 -13.67 7.05 -11.93
CA GLY A 35 -12.93 7.86 -10.97
C GLY A 35 -13.70 8.02 -9.66
N PHE A 36 -13.02 7.79 -8.53
CA PHE A 36 -13.60 7.97 -7.20
C PHE A 36 -12.73 8.90 -6.35
N GLN A 37 -13.37 9.89 -5.73
CA GLN A 37 -12.77 10.71 -4.69
C GLN A 37 -13.51 10.47 -3.37
N VAL A 38 -12.75 10.07 -2.34
CA VAL A 38 -13.30 9.79 -1.01
C VAL A 38 -12.53 10.52 0.06
N CYS A 39 -13.24 11.05 1.06
CA CYS A 39 -12.61 11.56 2.27
C CYS A 39 -12.13 10.38 3.12
N HIS A 40 -10.81 10.21 3.24
CA HIS A 40 -10.23 9.06 3.94
C HIS A 40 -10.57 9.05 5.45
N SER A 41 -10.99 10.18 6.04
CA SER A 41 -11.52 10.20 7.42
C SER A 41 -12.87 9.48 7.54
N ILE A 42 -13.63 9.37 6.45
CA ILE A 42 -14.91 8.67 6.40
C ILE A 42 -14.69 7.18 6.21
N VAL A 43 -13.83 6.77 5.26
CA VAL A 43 -13.70 5.37 4.83
C VAL A 43 -12.30 5.05 4.35
N ASP A 44 -11.86 3.81 4.55
CA ASP A 44 -10.62 3.28 3.96
C ASP A 44 -10.84 2.67 2.56
N GLY A 45 -9.75 2.21 1.92
CA GLY A 45 -9.81 1.57 0.61
C GLY A 45 -10.73 0.33 0.56
N PHE A 46 -10.84 -0.43 1.66
CA PHE A 46 -11.76 -1.58 1.71
C PHE A 46 -13.22 -1.13 1.66
N GLY A 47 -13.59 -0.16 2.49
CA GLY A 47 -14.95 0.38 2.48
C GLY A 47 -15.29 1.08 1.16
N MET A 48 -14.32 1.76 0.52
CA MET A 48 -14.51 2.31 -0.84
C MET A 48 -14.86 1.21 -1.83
N ILE A 49 -14.07 0.12 -1.90
CA ILE A 49 -14.37 -1.00 -2.81
C ILE A 49 -15.71 -1.67 -2.45
N GLN A 50 -16.07 -1.79 -1.17
CA GLN A 50 -17.40 -2.29 -0.79
C GLN A 50 -18.51 -1.44 -1.38
N PHE A 51 -18.39 -0.11 -1.35
CA PHE A 51 -19.35 0.79 -1.98
C PHE A 51 -19.44 0.59 -3.50
N ILE A 52 -18.30 0.46 -4.18
CA ILE A 52 -18.30 0.22 -5.63
C ILE A 52 -18.91 -1.14 -5.98
N LYS A 53 -18.67 -2.18 -5.18
CA LYS A 53 -19.33 -3.49 -5.34
C LYS A 53 -20.85 -3.39 -5.22
N SER A 54 -21.34 -2.61 -4.27
CA SER A 54 -22.78 -2.34 -4.14
C SER A 54 -23.35 -1.67 -5.39
N ILE A 55 -22.62 -0.75 -6.02
CA ILE A 55 -23.03 -0.17 -7.31
C ILE A 55 -23.08 -1.27 -8.40
N GLY A 56 -22.07 -2.14 -8.45
CA GLY A 56 -22.05 -3.27 -9.39
C GLY A 56 -23.23 -4.23 -9.23
N ASP A 57 -23.59 -4.60 -7.99
CA ASP A 57 -24.75 -5.43 -7.69
C ASP A 57 -26.05 -4.80 -8.21
N LEU A 58 -26.28 -3.52 -7.88
CA LEU A 58 -27.47 -2.80 -8.32
C LEU A 58 -27.51 -2.62 -9.85
N ALA A 59 -26.37 -2.38 -10.49
CA ALA A 59 -26.26 -2.26 -11.95
C ALA A 59 -26.59 -3.57 -12.67
N ARG A 60 -26.40 -4.73 -12.02
CA ARG A 60 -26.81 -6.04 -12.54
C ARG A 60 -28.31 -6.33 -12.35
N GLY A 61 -29.03 -5.45 -11.66
CA GLY A 61 -30.46 -5.61 -11.37
C GLY A 61 -30.74 -6.37 -10.06
N GLU A 62 -29.74 -6.54 -9.19
CA GLU A 62 -29.98 -7.10 -7.86
C GLU A 62 -30.86 -6.16 -7.02
N VAL A 63 -31.74 -6.73 -6.21
CA VAL A 63 -32.68 -5.97 -5.37
C VAL A 63 -31.96 -5.16 -4.29
N GLN A 64 -30.81 -5.66 -3.82
CA GLN A 64 -29.98 -5.00 -2.83
C GLN A 64 -28.51 -5.47 -2.97
N PRO A 65 -27.54 -4.69 -2.44
CA PRO A 65 -26.15 -5.12 -2.41
C PRO A 65 -25.95 -6.43 -1.64
N ALA A 66 -25.00 -7.26 -2.09
CA ALA A 66 -24.68 -8.54 -1.45
C ALA A 66 -24.10 -8.37 -0.03
N VAL A 67 -23.50 -7.22 0.27
CA VAL A 67 -23.01 -6.84 1.59
C VAL A 67 -23.59 -5.49 1.97
N LEU A 68 -24.48 -5.48 2.96
CA LEU A 68 -25.06 -4.25 3.48
C LEU A 68 -24.05 -3.48 4.35
N PRO A 69 -24.03 -2.14 4.30
CA PRO A 69 -23.14 -1.33 5.12
C PRO A 69 -23.52 -1.41 6.60
N VAL A 70 -22.52 -1.57 7.47
CA VAL A 70 -22.66 -1.56 8.93
C VAL A 70 -21.96 -0.32 9.47
N TRP A 71 -22.70 0.55 10.15
CA TRP A 71 -22.24 1.87 10.60
C TRP A 71 -21.72 1.89 12.05
N GLU A 72 -21.51 0.73 12.65
CA GLU A 72 -21.13 0.55 14.07
C GLU A 72 -19.70 1.03 14.38
N ARG A 73 -19.40 2.32 14.17
CA ARG A 73 -18.08 2.92 14.38
C ARG A 73 -17.60 2.82 15.83
N HIS A 74 -18.53 2.66 16.77
CA HIS A 74 -18.24 2.50 18.19
C HIS A 74 -17.38 1.27 18.51
N ILE A 75 -17.39 0.22 17.66
CA ILE A 75 -16.58 -0.99 17.88
C ILE A 75 -15.06 -0.72 17.83
N LEU A 76 -14.65 0.37 17.18
CA LEU A 76 -13.25 0.80 17.03
C LEU A 76 -12.95 2.11 17.77
N MET A 77 -13.82 2.52 18.70
CA MET A 77 -13.54 3.68 19.55
C MET A 77 -12.54 3.32 20.65
N ALA A 78 -11.81 4.34 21.12
CA ALA A 78 -10.93 4.22 22.27
C ALA A 78 -11.72 3.80 23.52
N ARG A 79 -11.04 3.10 24.42
CA ARG A 79 -11.57 2.73 25.74
C ARG A 79 -11.76 3.97 26.61
N THR A 80 -12.59 3.82 27.64
CA THR A 80 -12.82 4.88 28.64
C THR A 80 -12.46 4.35 30.04
N PRO A 81 -11.35 4.81 30.65
CA PRO A 81 -10.33 5.70 30.10
C PRO A 81 -9.45 4.99 29.05
N PRO A 82 -8.79 5.73 28.13
CA PRO A 82 -7.79 5.17 27.23
C PRO A 82 -6.62 4.54 28.02
N ARG A 83 -6.12 3.39 27.59
CA ARG A 83 -5.02 2.66 28.26
C ARG A 83 -4.03 2.15 27.21
N ILE A 84 -2.74 2.47 27.37
CA ILE A 84 -1.68 1.91 26.53
C ILE A 84 -1.02 0.79 27.32
N THR A 85 -1.20 -0.45 26.88
CA THR A 85 -0.72 -1.67 27.57
C THR A 85 0.26 -2.48 26.72
N ASP A 86 0.08 -2.47 25.39
CA ASP A 86 0.93 -3.15 24.40
C ASP A 86 1.05 -2.26 23.17
N ILE A 87 2.23 -1.68 22.94
CA ILE A 87 2.51 -0.91 21.73
C ILE A 87 3.88 -1.27 21.19
N ASP A 88 4.04 -1.21 19.88
CA ASP A 88 5.34 -1.42 19.25
C ASP A 88 6.34 -0.37 19.77
N PRO A 89 7.54 -0.78 20.25
CA PRO A 89 8.57 0.14 20.70
C PRO A 89 8.95 1.22 19.67
N ALA A 90 8.71 0.98 18.37
CA ALA A 90 8.91 1.97 17.34
C ALA A 90 8.03 3.23 17.50
N TYR A 91 6.93 3.15 18.28
CA TYR A 91 6.11 4.31 18.65
C TYR A 91 6.64 5.08 19.86
N THR A 92 7.65 4.59 20.58
CA THR A 92 8.17 5.28 21.78
C THR A 92 8.61 6.72 21.49
N PRO A 93 9.37 7.03 20.41
CA PRO A 93 9.74 8.42 20.10
C PRO A 93 8.55 9.34 19.84
N VAL A 94 7.47 8.80 19.26
CA VAL A 94 6.21 9.52 19.02
C VAL A 94 5.55 9.85 20.36
N LEU A 95 5.46 8.85 21.25
CA LEU A 95 4.84 8.97 22.57
C LEU A 95 5.56 9.96 23.48
N THR A 96 6.89 9.97 23.45
CA THR A 96 7.73 10.88 24.24
C THR A 96 7.89 12.26 23.60
N GLY A 97 7.45 12.44 22.35
CA GLY A 97 7.65 13.67 21.58
C GLY A 97 9.10 13.90 21.14
N SER A 98 9.98 12.90 21.26
CA SER A 98 11.39 13.01 20.89
C SER A 98 11.64 12.80 19.38
N GLU A 99 10.59 12.69 18.59
CA GLU A 99 10.66 12.47 17.15
C GLU A 99 11.03 13.73 16.35
N HIS A 100 10.77 14.92 16.91
CA HIS A 100 10.92 16.22 16.24
C HIS A 100 12.30 16.85 16.44
N ASP A 101 13.36 16.11 16.16
CA ASP A 101 14.69 16.71 16.02
C ASP A 101 14.82 17.34 14.63
N ALA A 102 14.77 18.67 14.56
CA ALA A 102 14.85 19.44 13.32
C ALA A 102 16.13 19.14 12.51
N ASN A 103 17.26 18.84 13.18
CA ASN A 103 18.51 18.51 12.51
C ASN A 103 18.42 17.18 11.74
N ARG A 104 17.58 16.24 12.20
CA ARG A 104 17.36 14.96 11.53
C ARG A 104 16.45 15.06 10.30
N ILE A 105 15.57 16.06 10.25
CA ILE A 105 14.68 16.29 9.08
C ILE A 105 15.52 16.72 7.86
N VAL A 106 16.54 17.56 8.08
CA VAL A 106 17.44 18.04 7.02
C VAL A 106 18.22 16.89 6.37
N ASN A 107 18.49 15.81 7.12
CA ASN A 107 19.27 14.66 6.66
C ASN A 107 18.43 13.58 5.95
N ASP A 108 17.11 13.74 5.83
CA ASP A 108 16.28 12.81 5.06
C ASP A 108 15.94 13.36 3.68
N VAL A 109 16.59 12.81 2.65
CA VAL A 109 16.38 13.18 1.23
C VAL A 109 14.90 13.12 0.83
N MET A 110 14.12 12.19 1.38
CA MET A 110 12.70 12.07 1.06
C MET A 110 11.85 13.21 1.64
N LEU A 111 12.23 13.73 2.81
CA LEU A 111 11.51 14.83 3.46
C LEU A 111 12.01 16.20 3.01
N SER A 112 13.28 16.30 2.61
CA SER A 112 13.88 17.56 2.13
C SER A 112 13.64 17.84 0.65
N THR A 113 13.21 16.83 -0.13
CA THR A 113 12.87 17.00 -1.54
C THR A 113 11.38 17.34 -1.70
N ALA A 114 11.07 18.39 -2.45
CA ALA A 114 9.69 18.76 -2.78
C ALA A 114 9.04 17.69 -3.68
N VAL A 115 7.77 17.35 -3.42
CA VAL A 115 7.04 16.28 -4.14
C VAL A 115 6.98 16.53 -5.65
N GLU A 116 6.88 17.79 -6.05
CA GLU A 116 6.82 18.24 -7.45
C GLU A 116 8.13 17.97 -8.22
N SER A 117 9.24 17.83 -7.49
CA SER A 117 10.56 17.50 -8.04
C SER A 117 10.87 15.99 -8.05
N MET A 118 9.95 15.17 -7.53
CA MET A 118 10.05 13.72 -7.55
C MET A 118 9.46 13.13 -8.82
N VAL A 119 9.89 11.91 -9.15
CA VAL A 119 9.41 11.14 -10.29
C VAL A 119 8.58 9.97 -9.77
N HIS A 120 7.35 9.87 -10.26
CA HIS A 120 6.47 8.75 -9.99
C HIS A 120 6.59 7.70 -11.10
N LYS A 121 6.74 6.43 -10.74
CA LYS A 121 6.74 5.33 -11.69
C LYS A 121 6.04 4.10 -11.12
N TYR A 122 5.58 3.20 -11.99
CA TYR A 122 4.98 1.93 -11.62
C TYR A 122 5.83 0.79 -12.15
N LEU A 123 6.16 -0.18 -11.30
CA LEU A 123 6.84 -1.41 -11.68
C LEU A 123 5.80 -2.52 -11.80
N LEU A 124 5.88 -3.31 -12.88
CA LEU A 124 5.01 -4.46 -13.10
C LEU A 124 5.73 -5.76 -12.68
N PHE A 125 5.07 -6.56 -11.85
CA PHE A 125 5.54 -7.88 -11.42
C PHE A 125 4.51 -8.95 -11.77
N SER A 126 4.80 -9.72 -12.81
CA SER A 126 4.06 -10.93 -13.18
C SER A 126 4.37 -12.09 -12.21
N PRO A 127 3.60 -13.20 -12.27
CA PRO A 127 3.92 -14.42 -11.55
C PRO A 127 5.34 -14.93 -11.83
N ARG A 128 5.87 -14.68 -13.04
CA ARG A 128 7.24 -15.04 -13.41
C ARG A 128 8.27 -14.22 -12.64
N GLU A 129 8.15 -12.89 -12.58
CA GLU A 129 9.08 -12.06 -11.79
C GLU A 129 8.98 -12.40 -10.30
N ILE A 130 7.77 -12.60 -9.78
CA ILE A 130 7.58 -12.97 -8.37
C ILE A 130 8.26 -14.31 -8.07
N THR A 131 8.13 -15.30 -8.96
CA THR A 131 8.79 -16.61 -8.81
C THR A 131 10.30 -16.50 -8.90
N HIS A 132 10.82 -15.69 -9.83
CA HIS A 132 12.25 -15.38 -9.92
C HIS A 132 12.79 -14.76 -8.63
N LEU A 133 12.10 -13.75 -8.09
CA LEU A 133 12.47 -13.09 -6.84
C LEU A 133 12.44 -14.05 -5.64
N ARG A 134 11.51 -15.02 -5.61
CA ARG A 134 11.49 -16.08 -4.58
C ARG A 134 12.76 -16.94 -4.62
N GLY A 135 13.38 -17.11 -5.78
CA GLY A 135 14.62 -17.88 -5.95
C GLY A 135 15.82 -17.34 -5.15
N TYR A 136 15.81 -16.06 -4.79
CA TYR A 136 16.85 -15.46 -3.94
C TYR A 136 16.70 -15.79 -2.44
N ILE A 137 15.60 -16.43 -2.04
CA ILE A 137 15.37 -16.80 -0.65
C ILE A 137 15.86 -18.23 -0.44
N VAL A 138 16.85 -18.37 0.45
CA VAL A 138 17.30 -19.69 0.91
C VAL A 138 16.15 -20.36 1.70
N PRO A 139 15.70 -21.58 1.34
CA PRO A 139 14.53 -22.20 1.95
C PRO A 139 14.60 -22.34 3.48
N SER A 140 15.80 -22.56 4.04
CA SER A 140 16.00 -22.70 5.49
C SER A 140 15.80 -21.41 6.28
N LEU A 141 15.76 -20.25 5.63
CA LEU A 141 15.60 -18.95 6.30
C LEU A 141 14.14 -18.60 6.59
N LEU A 142 13.17 -19.30 5.98
CA LEU A 142 11.74 -19.04 6.21
C LEU A 142 11.02 -20.30 6.67
N THR A 143 10.18 -20.16 7.71
CA THR A 143 9.30 -21.23 8.17
C THR A 143 8.11 -21.48 7.24
N LYS A 144 7.73 -20.46 6.45
CA LYS A 144 6.62 -20.50 5.48
C LYS A 144 6.99 -19.72 4.21
N PRO A 145 6.42 -20.08 3.04
CA PRO A 145 6.63 -19.34 1.81
C PRO A 145 6.30 -17.84 1.95
N ALA A 146 7.11 -16.99 1.32
CA ALA A 146 6.87 -15.56 1.26
C ALA A 146 5.61 -15.24 0.45
N THR A 147 4.70 -14.45 1.05
CA THR A 147 3.62 -13.82 0.30
C THR A 147 4.19 -12.84 -0.72
N ALA A 148 3.44 -12.55 -1.80
CA ALA A 148 3.87 -11.57 -2.79
C ALA A 148 4.12 -10.20 -2.15
N PHE A 149 3.23 -9.77 -1.24
CA PHE A 149 3.39 -8.56 -0.46
C PHE A 149 4.73 -8.53 0.32
N GLU A 150 5.02 -9.55 1.12
CA GLU A 150 6.26 -9.58 1.93
C GLU A 150 7.50 -9.57 1.05
N LEU A 151 7.50 -10.33 -0.04
CA LEU A 151 8.63 -10.44 -0.96
C LEU A 151 8.90 -9.14 -1.70
N LEU A 152 7.87 -8.59 -2.36
CA LEU A 152 8.01 -7.35 -3.13
C LEU A 152 8.39 -6.20 -2.20
N THR A 153 7.73 -6.09 -1.03
CA THR A 153 8.06 -5.05 -0.06
C THR A 153 9.51 -5.15 0.43
N ALA A 154 10.02 -6.36 0.68
CA ALA A 154 11.41 -6.56 1.10
C ALA A 154 12.41 -6.11 0.03
N VAL A 155 12.21 -6.51 -1.22
CA VAL A 155 13.07 -6.13 -2.35
C VAL A 155 13.02 -4.61 -2.57
N MET A 156 11.81 -4.05 -2.61
CA MET A 156 11.59 -2.62 -2.81
C MET A 156 12.20 -1.78 -1.69
N TRP A 157 12.03 -2.20 -0.42
CA TRP A 157 12.59 -1.48 0.73
C TRP A 157 14.12 -1.47 0.68
N ARG A 158 14.74 -2.61 0.36
CA ARG A 158 16.19 -2.70 0.18
C ARG A 158 16.67 -1.79 -0.95
N CYS A 159 16.12 -1.96 -2.16
CA CYS A 159 16.55 -1.18 -3.33
C CYS A 159 16.36 0.32 -3.11
N ARG A 160 15.24 0.73 -2.49
CA ARG A 160 14.97 2.13 -2.15
C ARG A 160 15.99 2.68 -1.17
N THR A 161 16.30 1.93 -0.11
CA THR A 161 17.28 2.35 0.89
C THR A 161 18.69 2.49 0.29
N ILE A 162 19.11 1.54 -0.55
CA ILE A 162 20.40 1.62 -1.27
C ILE A 162 20.44 2.85 -2.18
N ALA A 163 19.39 3.06 -2.97
CA ALA A 163 19.31 4.18 -3.90
C ALA A 163 19.33 5.56 -3.20
N LEU A 164 18.72 5.65 -2.02
CA LEU A 164 18.72 6.86 -1.19
C LEU A 164 20.10 7.14 -0.58
N GLY A 165 20.98 6.14 -0.50
CA GLY A 165 22.35 6.32 -0.02
C GLY A 165 22.43 6.71 1.46
N TYR A 166 21.52 6.18 2.29
CA TYR A 166 21.59 6.39 3.74
C TYR A 166 22.82 5.71 4.34
N GLU A 167 23.37 6.28 5.41
CA GLU A 167 24.54 5.76 6.12
C GLU A 167 24.26 4.41 6.79
N VAL A 168 25.27 3.55 6.89
CA VAL A 168 25.12 2.15 7.34
C VAL A 168 24.54 2.00 8.76
N ASP A 169 24.79 2.97 9.63
CA ASP A 169 24.34 3.05 11.02
C ASP A 169 22.99 3.79 11.18
N THR A 170 22.41 4.27 10.07
CA THR A 170 21.11 4.90 10.07
C THR A 170 20.02 3.85 10.28
N LYS A 171 19.08 4.15 11.18
CA LYS A 171 17.86 3.36 11.36
C LYS A 171 16.84 3.73 10.28
N VAL A 172 16.36 2.74 9.53
CA VAL A 172 15.30 2.87 8.53
C VAL A 172 14.04 2.13 8.96
N ARG A 173 12.88 2.61 8.52
CA ARG A 173 11.57 2.09 8.93
C ARG A 173 10.73 1.75 7.73
N LEU A 174 10.05 0.62 7.80
CA LEU A 174 8.95 0.28 6.91
C LEU A 174 7.66 0.40 7.71
N ILE A 175 6.71 1.19 7.21
CA ILE A 175 5.36 1.27 7.78
C ILE A 175 4.37 0.76 6.75
N PHE A 176 3.53 -0.18 7.17
CA PHE A 176 2.48 -0.71 6.30
C PHE A 176 1.17 -0.94 7.04
N THR A 177 0.09 -0.90 6.28
CA THR A 177 -1.28 -1.02 6.80
C THR A 177 -1.73 -2.48 6.84
N ILE A 178 -2.33 -2.88 7.95
CA ILE A 178 -3.05 -4.13 8.10
C ILE A 178 -4.55 -3.83 8.17
N ASN A 179 -5.33 -4.53 7.35
CA ASN A 179 -6.79 -4.50 7.46
C ASN A 179 -7.21 -5.29 8.70
N ALA A 180 -7.80 -4.60 9.68
CA ALA A 180 -8.33 -5.22 10.88
C ALA A 180 -9.59 -6.05 10.58
N ARG A 181 -10.24 -5.85 9.43
CA ARG A 181 -11.30 -6.72 8.92
C ARG A 181 -10.66 -8.02 8.41
N GLY A 182 -10.99 -9.16 9.02
CA GLY A 182 -10.54 -10.46 8.51
C GLY A 182 -10.64 -11.58 9.52
N ARG A 183 -10.63 -12.82 9.02
CA ARG A 183 -10.78 -14.05 9.83
C ARG A 183 -9.57 -14.41 10.69
N TRP A 184 -8.48 -13.64 10.57
CA TRP A 184 -7.24 -13.88 11.31
C TRP A 184 -7.33 -13.45 12.78
N LYS A 185 -8.38 -12.71 13.16
CA LYS A 185 -8.72 -12.41 14.56
C LYS A 185 -10.14 -12.86 14.88
N ARG A 186 -10.26 -13.92 15.69
CA ARG A 186 -11.56 -14.44 16.14
C ARG A 186 -12.19 -13.57 17.24
N ASP A 187 -11.37 -12.82 17.97
CA ASP A 187 -11.76 -12.19 19.23
C ASP A 187 -12.29 -10.74 19.11
N LEU A 188 -12.21 -10.14 17.91
CA LEU A 188 -12.88 -8.88 17.58
C LEU A 188 -13.48 -8.98 16.18
N PRO A 189 -14.70 -9.54 16.04
CA PRO A 189 -15.32 -9.69 14.74
C PRO A 189 -15.82 -8.34 14.26
N ILE A 190 -14.95 -7.59 13.56
CA ILE A 190 -15.39 -6.42 12.78
C ILE A 190 -16.34 -6.95 11.69
N PRO A 191 -17.60 -6.48 11.64
CA PRO A 191 -18.57 -6.99 10.67
C PRO A 191 -18.03 -6.87 9.25
N ARG A 192 -18.32 -7.86 8.40
CA ARG A 192 -17.90 -7.83 6.98
C ARG A 192 -18.33 -6.56 6.27
N GLY A 193 -19.51 -6.04 6.62
CA GLY A 193 -20.06 -4.80 6.06
C GLY A 193 -19.60 -3.50 6.73
N TYR A 194 -18.70 -3.56 7.73
CA TYR A 194 -18.25 -2.37 8.47
C TYR A 194 -17.74 -1.28 7.54
N TYR A 195 -18.47 -0.16 7.51
CA TYR A 195 -18.21 0.97 6.63
C TYR A 195 -17.55 2.12 7.41
N GLY A 196 -16.23 2.22 7.25
CA GLY A 196 -15.40 3.14 8.02
C GLY A 196 -13.92 2.89 7.77
N ASN A 197 -13.07 3.36 8.68
CA ASN A 197 -11.66 3.00 8.71
C ASN A 197 -11.44 1.85 9.71
N ALA A 198 -10.87 0.75 9.26
CA ALA A 198 -10.41 -0.33 10.13
C ALA A 198 -9.00 -0.78 9.70
N LEU A 199 -8.09 0.21 9.64
CA LEU A 199 -6.68 0.01 9.34
C LEU A 199 -5.86 0.19 10.62
N VAL A 200 -4.87 -0.68 10.80
CA VAL A 200 -3.83 -0.50 11.82
C VAL A 200 -2.47 -0.46 11.16
N TYR A 201 -1.58 0.36 11.69
CA TYR A 201 -0.23 0.53 11.16
C TYR A 201 0.75 -0.34 11.95
N THR A 202 1.57 -1.10 11.24
CA THR A 202 2.69 -1.82 11.84
C THR A 202 4.00 -1.25 11.32
N ILE A 203 5.02 -1.31 12.17
CA ILE A 203 6.33 -0.73 11.90
C ILE A 203 7.36 -1.85 11.98
N ALA A 204 8.17 -1.99 10.93
CA ALA A 204 9.39 -2.78 10.97
C ALA A 204 10.58 -1.81 10.95
N GLU A 205 11.51 -1.95 11.91
CA GLU A 205 12.72 -1.15 11.99
C GLU A 205 13.96 -2.03 11.82
N THR A 206 14.98 -1.51 11.12
CA THR A 206 16.30 -2.13 11.07
C THR A 206 17.37 -1.08 10.72
N MET A 207 18.64 -1.43 10.83
CA MET A 207 19.74 -0.56 10.38
C MET A 207 19.95 -0.74 8.87
N VAL A 208 20.43 0.31 8.19
CA VAL A 208 20.75 0.24 6.75
C VAL A 208 21.72 -0.90 6.45
N GLY A 209 22.78 -1.06 7.25
CA GLY A 209 23.76 -2.13 7.08
C GLY A 209 23.12 -3.53 7.15
N ASP A 210 22.16 -3.72 8.04
CA ASP A 210 21.42 -4.97 8.16
C ASP A 210 20.45 -5.19 6.99
N LEU A 211 19.70 -4.16 6.60
CA LEU A 211 18.76 -4.24 5.47
C LEU A 211 19.48 -4.59 4.17
N CYS A 212 20.63 -3.96 3.92
CA CYS A 212 21.37 -4.13 2.68
C CYS A 212 22.27 -5.37 2.72
N GLY A 213 22.84 -5.72 3.88
CA GLY A 213 23.82 -6.78 4.03
C GLY A 213 23.26 -8.18 4.33
N LYS A 214 22.09 -8.30 4.99
CA LYS A 214 21.53 -9.61 5.34
C LYS A 214 20.90 -10.31 4.13
N PRO A 215 20.71 -11.64 4.13
CA PRO A 215 19.94 -12.32 3.08
C PRO A 215 18.48 -11.85 3.01
N LEU A 216 17.87 -11.86 1.82
CA LEU A 216 16.49 -11.37 1.60
C LEU A 216 15.45 -12.02 2.52
N GLY A 217 15.63 -13.32 2.82
CA GLY A 217 14.76 -14.06 3.75
C GLY A 217 14.67 -13.41 5.14
N HIS A 218 15.75 -12.79 5.64
CA HIS A 218 15.72 -12.10 6.93
C HIS A 218 14.84 -10.86 6.91
N ILE A 219 14.83 -10.09 5.81
CA ILE A 219 13.93 -8.94 5.66
C ILE A 219 12.48 -9.43 5.58
N VAL A 220 12.23 -10.47 4.79
CA VAL A 220 10.89 -11.06 4.67
C VAL A 220 10.38 -11.51 6.03
N GLU A 221 11.21 -12.14 6.85
CA GLU A 221 10.83 -12.56 8.20
C GLU A 221 10.61 -11.37 9.14
N LEU A 222 11.41 -10.30 9.01
CA LEU A 222 11.19 -9.05 9.76
C LEU A 222 9.81 -8.45 9.44
N ILE A 223 9.44 -8.35 8.16
CA ILE A 223 8.13 -7.86 7.72
C ILE A 223 7.02 -8.78 8.22
N ARG A 224 7.21 -10.09 8.10
CA ARG A 224 6.25 -11.09 8.57
C ARG A 224 6.01 -10.98 10.05
N LYS A 225 7.07 -10.87 10.85
CA LYS A 225 6.99 -10.72 12.30
C LYS A 225 6.20 -9.46 12.67
N ALA A 226 6.51 -8.32 12.06
CA ALA A 226 5.75 -7.08 12.26
C ALA A 226 4.24 -7.24 11.94
N LYS A 227 3.91 -8.06 10.95
CA LYS A 227 2.51 -8.40 10.62
C LYS A 227 1.86 -9.33 11.63
N THR A 228 2.55 -10.38 12.08
CA THR A 228 2.00 -11.41 12.99
C THR A 228 1.94 -10.96 14.45
N ASP A 229 2.81 -10.05 14.86
CA ASP A 229 2.86 -9.53 16.24
C ASP A 229 1.69 -8.58 16.56
N MET A 230 0.90 -8.19 15.55
CA MET A 230 -0.27 -7.34 15.73
C MET A 230 -1.39 -8.10 16.46
N SER A 231 -1.41 -8.04 17.79
CA SER A 231 -2.44 -8.64 18.66
C SER A 231 -3.73 -7.79 18.70
N LEU A 232 -4.82 -8.31 19.29
CA LEU A 232 -6.02 -7.49 19.54
C LEU A 232 -5.72 -6.37 20.54
N GLU A 233 -4.98 -6.67 21.60
CA GLU A 233 -4.64 -5.68 22.62
C GLU A 233 -3.73 -4.59 22.06
N ARG A 234 -2.80 -4.94 21.15
CA ARG A 234 -1.97 -3.95 20.45
C ARG A 234 -2.81 -3.00 19.59
N MET A 235 -3.80 -3.53 18.86
CA MET A 235 -4.72 -2.67 18.10
C MET A 235 -5.50 -1.71 19.01
N ARG A 236 -6.04 -2.22 20.13
CA ARG A 236 -6.79 -1.39 21.10
C ARG A 236 -5.89 -0.33 21.74
N SER A 237 -4.67 -0.70 22.11
CA SER A 237 -3.66 0.24 22.65
C SER A 237 -3.26 1.30 21.63
N MET A 238 -3.17 0.96 20.33
CA MET A 238 -2.94 1.96 19.28
C MET A 238 -4.11 2.94 19.16
N VAL A 239 -5.36 2.47 19.20
CA VAL A 239 -6.53 3.36 19.16
C VAL A 239 -6.55 4.29 20.38
N ASP A 240 -6.26 3.75 21.57
CA ASP A 240 -6.15 4.53 22.80
C ASP A 240 -5.01 5.55 22.74
N MET A 241 -3.84 5.15 22.21
CA MET A 241 -2.73 6.06 21.94
C MET A 241 -3.16 7.19 21.01
N MET A 242 -3.79 6.88 19.87
CA MET A 242 -4.25 7.91 18.93
C MET A 242 -5.27 8.86 19.57
N ALA A 243 -6.11 8.37 20.47
CA ALA A 243 -7.03 9.20 21.24
C ALA A 243 -6.31 10.12 22.25
N LEU A 244 -5.24 9.64 22.89
CA LEU A 244 -4.41 10.42 23.83
C LEU A 244 -3.53 11.45 23.11
N LEU A 245 -3.02 11.10 21.92
CA LEU A 245 -2.16 11.96 21.09
C LEU A 245 -2.96 12.89 20.18
N ARG A 246 -4.28 13.07 20.39
CA ARG A 246 -5.12 13.93 19.52
C ARG A 246 -4.45 15.29 19.28
N GLY A 247 -4.31 15.64 18.00
CA GLY A 247 -3.65 16.87 17.56
C GLY A 247 -2.12 16.78 17.42
N ARG A 248 -1.53 15.60 17.61
CA ARG A 248 -0.10 15.32 17.42
C ARG A 248 0.11 14.22 16.37
N PRO A 249 1.27 14.18 15.70
CA PRO A 249 1.65 13.04 14.87
C PRO A 249 1.62 11.75 15.68
N THR A 250 1.16 10.66 15.05
CA THR A 250 1.01 9.35 15.69
C THR A 250 1.96 8.30 15.15
N LEU A 251 2.78 8.66 14.15
CA LEU A 251 3.63 7.75 13.39
C LEU A 251 4.98 8.42 13.10
N PRO A 252 6.08 7.66 13.08
CA PRO A 252 7.38 8.15 12.67
C PRO A 252 7.35 8.80 11.27
N ALA A 253 8.09 9.89 11.10
CA ALA A 253 8.19 10.63 9.84
C ALA A 253 9.49 10.36 9.07
N GLN A 254 10.59 10.08 9.78
CA GLN A 254 11.94 10.04 9.21
C GLN A 254 12.40 8.64 8.79
N GLN A 255 13.11 8.58 7.66
CA GLN A 255 13.64 7.38 7.01
C GLN A 255 12.58 6.30 6.83
N VAL A 256 11.35 6.73 6.53
CA VAL A 256 10.20 5.85 6.39
C VAL A 256 9.99 5.47 4.93
N TYR A 257 9.72 4.18 4.72
CA TYR A 257 9.11 3.66 3.52
C TYR A 257 7.66 3.24 3.84
N TRP A 258 6.70 3.93 3.24
CA TRP A 258 5.27 3.65 3.43
C TRP A 258 4.77 2.71 2.36
N VAL A 259 4.11 1.62 2.74
CA VAL A 259 3.55 0.65 1.79
C VAL A 259 2.10 0.30 2.14
N THR A 260 1.24 0.33 1.14
CA THR A 260 -0.16 -0.12 1.23
C THR A 260 -0.42 -1.18 0.17
N ASP A 261 -0.96 -2.32 0.59
CA ASP A 261 -1.33 -3.40 -0.32
C ASP A 261 -2.83 -3.40 -0.61
N ASN A 262 -3.18 -3.01 -1.82
CA ASN A 262 -4.54 -3.02 -2.35
C ASN A 262 -4.80 -4.22 -3.28
N SER A 263 -3.78 -5.05 -3.58
CA SER A 263 -3.87 -6.15 -4.56
C SER A 263 -4.91 -7.22 -4.19
N HIS A 264 -5.26 -7.31 -2.90
CA HIS A 264 -6.31 -8.19 -2.38
C HIS A 264 -7.70 -7.52 -2.31
N ILE A 265 -7.74 -6.19 -2.20
CA ILE A 265 -9.00 -5.44 -2.21
C ILE A 265 -9.55 -5.40 -3.65
N GLU A 266 -8.63 -5.38 -4.61
CA GLU A 266 -8.89 -5.32 -6.05
C GLU A 266 -9.02 -6.70 -6.73
N GLY A 267 -8.86 -7.81 -6.01
CA GLY A 267 -8.86 -9.15 -6.61
C GLY A 267 -10.23 -9.72 -7.01
N ASP A 268 -11.32 -9.17 -6.46
CA ASP A 268 -12.70 -9.62 -6.70
C ASP A 268 -13.55 -8.44 -7.22
N ILE A 269 -13.05 -7.71 -8.24
CA ILE A 269 -13.63 -6.42 -8.60
C ILE A 269 -14.96 -6.55 -9.34
N VAL A 270 -15.93 -5.82 -8.78
CA VAL A 270 -17.05 -5.11 -9.42
C VAL A 270 -17.39 -5.65 -10.81
N ASP A 271 -18.26 -6.66 -10.80
CA ASP A 271 -18.89 -7.16 -12.00
C ASP A 271 -20.15 -6.32 -12.27
N PHE A 272 -20.09 -5.45 -13.27
CA PHE A 272 -21.28 -4.74 -13.74
C PHE A 272 -22.18 -5.64 -14.61
N GLY A 273 -21.77 -6.87 -14.92
CA GLY A 273 -22.45 -7.82 -15.80
C GLY A 273 -22.14 -7.61 -17.29
N TRP A 274 -21.68 -6.41 -17.67
CA TRP A 274 -21.41 -6.02 -19.07
C TRP A 274 -20.00 -5.46 -19.29
N ALA A 275 -19.22 -5.27 -18.23
CA ALA A 275 -17.85 -4.79 -18.28
C ALA A 275 -16.90 -5.73 -17.54
N GLU A 276 -15.69 -5.87 -18.08
CA GLU A 276 -14.58 -6.58 -17.46
C GLU A 276 -13.61 -5.57 -16.87
N TRP A 277 -13.25 -5.77 -15.60
CA TRP A 277 -12.18 -5.01 -14.97
C TRP A 277 -10.81 -5.50 -15.44
N VAL A 278 -9.96 -4.56 -15.85
CA VAL A 278 -8.60 -4.85 -16.33
C VAL A 278 -7.49 -4.28 -15.45
N GLY A 279 -7.78 -3.31 -14.60
CA GLY A 279 -6.77 -2.70 -13.75
C GLY A 279 -7.28 -1.51 -12.96
N GLY A 280 -6.54 -1.14 -11.93
CA GLY A 280 -6.78 0.09 -11.20
C GLY A 280 -5.60 0.52 -10.35
N GLY A 281 -5.71 1.72 -9.80
CA GLY A 281 -4.69 2.20 -8.88
C GLY A 281 -4.83 3.66 -8.48
N MET A 282 -3.85 4.12 -7.71
CA MET A 282 -3.75 5.50 -7.27
C MET A 282 -3.01 6.32 -8.34
N PRO A 283 -3.61 7.35 -8.93
CA PRO A 283 -3.01 8.23 -9.94
C PRO A 283 -1.97 9.20 -9.43
N VAL A 284 -2.19 9.66 -8.20
CA VAL A 284 -1.56 10.85 -7.69
C VAL A 284 -0.28 10.34 -7.07
N PRO A 285 0.87 10.92 -7.44
CA PRO A 285 2.11 10.66 -6.75
C PRO A 285 1.90 10.82 -5.25
N LYS A 286 2.13 9.75 -4.50
CA LYS A 286 2.12 9.76 -3.04
C LYS A 286 3.48 9.26 -2.55
N LEU A 287 3.89 9.77 -1.39
CA LEU A 287 5.09 9.27 -0.71
C LEU A 287 4.95 7.79 -0.29
N SER A 288 3.71 7.28 -0.24
CA SER A 288 3.41 5.87 -0.06
C SER A 288 3.45 5.11 -1.39
N SER A 289 4.04 3.92 -1.35
CA SER A 289 3.99 2.94 -2.43
C SER A 289 2.75 2.07 -2.30
N PHE A 290 2.05 1.86 -3.41
CA PHE A 290 0.84 1.05 -3.48
C PHE A 290 1.11 -0.19 -4.29
N HIS A 291 0.72 -1.35 -3.75
CA HIS A 291 0.65 -2.60 -4.51
C HIS A 291 -0.78 -2.76 -4.99
N THR A 292 -1.00 -2.78 -6.30
CA THR A 292 -2.32 -2.91 -6.92
C THR A 292 -2.34 -4.08 -7.88
N ARG A 293 -3.49 -4.73 -8.03
CA ARG A 293 -3.61 -5.82 -9.00
C ARG A 293 -3.93 -5.21 -10.36
N CYS A 294 -3.42 -5.80 -11.42
CA CYS A 294 -3.79 -5.46 -12.79
C CYS A 294 -3.74 -6.71 -13.66
N LYS A 295 -4.31 -6.62 -14.85
CA LYS A 295 -4.06 -7.55 -15.95
C LYS A 295 -3.09 -6.90 -16.91
N ASP A 296 -2.11 -7.65 -17.38
CA ASP A 296 -1.21 -7.18 -18.43
C ASP A 296 -1.90 -7.20 -19.81
N VAL A 297 -1.14 -6.87 -20.86
CA VAL A 297 -1.62 -6.87 -22.25
C VAL A 297 -2.07 -8.25 -22.76
N HIS A 298 -1.68 -9.32 -22.07
CA HIS A 298 -2.06 -10.70 -22.36
C HIS A 298 -3.18 -11.21 -21.45
N GLY A 299 -3.68 -10.38 -20.53
CA GLY A 299 -4.71 -10.76 -19.56
C GLY A 299 -4.17 -11.52 -18.34
N GLU A 300 -2.84 -11.63 -18.18
CA GLU A 300 -2.22 -12.29 -17.03
C GLU A 300 -2.30 -11.40 -15.79
N GLU A 301 -2.77 -11.97 -14.67
CA GLU A 301 -2.83 -11.24 -13.40
C GLU A 301 -1.41 -10.92 -12.91
N SER A 302 -1.16 -9.62 -12.70
CA SER A 302 0.11 -9.07 -12.26
C SER A 302 -0.10 -8.10 -11.10
N ILE A 303 0.99 -7.74 -10.43
CA ILE A 303 1.01 -6.72 -9.37
C ILE A 303 1.79 -5.51 -9.87
N THR A 304 1.17 -4.34 -9.85
CA THR A 304 1.85 -3.06 -10.03
C THR A 304 2.27 -2.50 -8.68
N VAL A 305 3.51 -2.03 -8.59
CA VAL A 305 4.04 -1.34 -7.41
C VAL A 305 4.38 0.08 -7.78
N SER A 306 3.71 1.05 -7.17
CA SER A 306 4.00 2.47 -7.39
C SER A 306 5.20 2.91 -6.56
N VAL A 307 6.05 3.79 -7.10
CA VAL A 307 7.20 4.36 -6.39
C VAL A 307 7.36 5.82 -6.76
N LEU A 308 7.56 6.66 -5.75
CA LEU A 308 7.83 8.09 -5.87
C LEU A 308 9.19 8.38 -5.22
N LEU A 309 10.14 8.88 -6.00
CA LEU A 309 11.49 9.18 -5.53
C LEU A 309 12.02 10.46 -6.18
N PRO A 310 12.95 11.20 -5.54
CA PRO A 310 13.73 12.23 -6.21
C PRO A 310 14.32 11.71 -7.52
N ARG A 311 14.37 12.54 -8.56
CA ARG A 311 14.80 12.10 -9.90
C ARG A 311 16.14 11.38 -9.90
N SER A 312 17.15 11.94 -9.23
CA SER A 312 18.50 11.35 -9.12
C SER A 312 18.51 10.01 -8.37
N VAL A 313 17.59 9.81 -7.44
CA VAL A 313 17.43 8.56 -6.67
C VAL A 313 16.68 7.52 -7.50
N MET A 314 15.71 7.92 -8.31
CA MET A 314 14.93 7.03 -9.17
C MET A 314 15.80 6.25 -10.16
N ASP A 315 16.83 6.87 -10.73
CA ASP A 315 17.71 6.21 -11.70
C ASP A 315 18.60 5.14 -11.03
N LYS A 316 19.10 5.44 -9.83
CA LYS A 316 19.81 4.46 -8.99
C LYS A 316 18.89 3.32 -8.59
N PHE A 317 17.68 3.65 -8.14
CA PHE A 317 16.66 2.68 -7.74
C PHE A 317 16.28 1.74 -8.90
N ALA A 318 16.12 2.28 -10.11
CA ALA A 318 15.85 1.47 -11.31
C ALA A 318 16.99 0.48 -11.59
N SER A 319 18.25 0.91 -11.44
CA SER A 319 19.42 0.06 -11.61
C SER A 319 19.48 -1.06 -10.56
N GLU A 320 19.18 -0.74 -9.29
CA GLU A 320 19.08 -1.74 -8.22
C GLU A 320 18.01 -2.79 -8.54
N ILE A 321 16.79 -2.38 -8.89
CA ILE A 321 15.70 -3.30 -9.22
C ILE A 321 16.01 -4.14 -10.47
N ALA A 322 16.66 -3.57 -11.49
CA ALA A 322 17.07 -4.29 -12.68
C ALA A 322 17.97 -5.49 -12.35
N SER A 323 18.89 -5.33 -11.39
CA SER A 323 19.78 -6.40 -10.94
C SER A 323 19.02 -7.57 -10.29
N TRP A 324 17.91 -7.31 -9.60
CA TRP A 324 17.06 -8.34 -9.00
C TRP A 324 16.24 -9.10 -10.05
N LEU A 325 15.94 -8.46 -11.18
CA LEU A 325 15.08 -9.02 -12.22
C LEU A 325 15.87 -9.66 -13.37
N ASN A 326 17.21 -9.62 -13.36
CA ASN A 326 18.09 -10.10 -14.44
C ASN A 326 17.67 -9.56 -15.83
N LYS A 327 17.28 -8.29 -15.89
CA LYS A 327 16.93 -7.60 -17.14
C LYS A 327 18.00 -6.53 -17.38
N ASP A 328 18.50 -6.41 -18.62
CA ASP A 328 19.43 -5.35 -19.00
C ASP A 328 18.77 -3.97 -18.83
N ASN A 329 19.56 -2.97 -18.38
CA ASN A 329 19.17 -1.59 -18.04
C ASN A 329 18.36 -0.79 -19.11
N GLY A 330 17.96 -1.40 -20.22
CA GLY A 330 17.20 -0.82 -21.33
C GLY A 330 15.77 -1.36 -21.54
N GLY A 331 15.30 -2.33 -20.75
CA GLY A 331 13.89 -2.74 -20.79
C GLY A 331 12.99 -1.69 -20.10
N ASN A 332 11.85 -1.32 -20.68
CA ASN A 332 10.87 -0.49 -19.96
C ASN A 332 10.28 -1.29 -18.79
N TYR A 333 10.92 -1.23 -17.62
CA TYR A 333 10.41 -1.77 -16.34
C TYR A 333 9.18 -1.04 -15.85
N PHE A 334 9.05 0.19 -16.34
CA PHE A 334 7.99 1.08 -15.98
C PHE A 334 6.88 0.89 -16.99
N THR A 335 5.68 0.60 -16.50
CA THR A 335 4.52 0.79 -17.35
C THR A 335 4.51 2.27 -17.75
N PRO A 336 4.14 2.61 -18.99
CA PRO A 336 3.71 3.96 -19.30
C PRO A 336 2.77 4.41 -18.17
N SER A 337 2.86 5.66 -17.75
CA SER A 337 2.07 6.19 -16.63
C SER A 337 0.56 6.09 -16.84
N SER A 338 0.12 5.63 -18.02
CA SER A 338 -1.22 5.14 -18.34
C SER A 338 -1.26 3.60 -18.39
N LEU A 339 -1.74 2.97 -17.32
CA LEU A 339 -2.62 1.81 -17.46
C LEU A 339 -4.03 2.31 -17.67
#